data_AF-A0AAE0AEF5-F1
#
_entry.id   AF-A0AAE0AEF5-F1
#
_cell.length_a   1.000
_cell.length_b   1.000
_cell.length_c   1.000
_cell.angle_alpha   90.00
_cell.angle_beta   90.00
_cell.angle_gamma   90.00
#
_symmetry.space_group_name_H-M   'P 1'
#
loop_
_entity.id
_entity.type
_entity.pdbx_description
1 polymer ?
#
loop_
_entity_poly.entity_id
_entity_poly.type
_entity_poly.pdbx_seq_one_letter_code
_entity_poly.pdbx_strand_id
1 'polypeptide(L)'
;MIGLLLDKRVPSSLIMYGQLFHMRCAVNLIVKSGLEVIECGVEKIRESVAFWTATPKRMEKFEEAARQLSLDYNKRLVLDCKTRWNSTYLMLSVALNDKDVFYRLKQRESQYRSLPEEKDWELKKCVIN
;
A
#
# COMPACT_ATOMS: atom_id res chain seq x y z
N MET A 1 -40.89 0.67 -27.78
CA MET A 1 -39.90 -0.37 -28.16
C MET A 1 -38.76 -0.39 -27.14
N ILE A 2 -39.05 -0.72 -25.87
CA ILE A 2 -38.06 -0.93 -24.77
C ILE A 2 -38.64 -2.06 -23.89
N GLY A 3 -38.87 -3.23 -24.47
CA GLY A 3 -39.60 -4.32 -23.82
C GLY A 3 -38.94 -5.68 -23.93
N LEU A 4 -37.67 -5.77 -24.33
CA LEU A 4 -37.07 -7.05 -24.72
C LEU A 4 -35.57 -7.19 -24.41
N LEU A 5 -35.08 -6.71 -23.26
CA LEU A 5 -33.72 -7.06 -22.79
C LEU A 5 -33.61 -7.18 -21.25
N LEU A 6 -34.66 -7.67 -20.59
CA LEU A 6 -34.61 -8.08 -19.17
C LEU A 6 -34.98 -9.54 -19.00
N ASP A 7 -34.60 -10.38 -19.95
CA ASP A 7 -34.68 -11.81 -19.78
C ASP A 7 -33.43 -12.40 -20.40
N LYS A 8 -32.44 -12.73 -19.56
CA LYS A 8 -31.80 -14.06 -19.45
C LYS A 8 -30.56 -13.98 -18.55
N ARG A 9 -30.74 -14.55 -17.35
CA ARG A 9 -29.75 -15.26 -16.52
C ARG A 9 -28.69 -14.45 -15.78
N VAL A 10 -29.08 -13.89 -14.62
CA VAL A 10 -28.20 -13.87 -13.44
C VAL A 10 -28.59 -15.06 -12.56
N PRO A 11 -27.68 -15.97 -12.19
CA PRO A 11 -28.01 -17.12 -11.35
C PRO A 11 -28.47 -16.66 -9.96
N SER A 12 -29.51 -17.31 -9.46
CA SER A 12 -30.21 -17.11 -8.19
C SER A 12 -29.36 -17.43 -6.93
N SER A 13 -28.03 -17.28 -6.99
CA SER A 13 -27.11 -17.60 -5.89
C SER A 13 -26.43 -16.38 -5.28
N LEU A 14 -26.77 -15.16 -5.71
CA LEU A 14 -26.39 -13.95 -4.97
C LEU A 14 -27.32 -13.81 -3.77
N ILE A 15 -26.86 -14.39 -2.67
CA ILE A 15 -27.38 -14.20 -1.32
C ILE A 15 -27.79 -12.71 -1.15
N MET A 16 -29.10 -12.50 -1.09
CA MET A 16 -29.77 -11.29 -0.62
C MET A 16 -29.62 -10.01 -1.47
N TYR A 17 -30.33 -9.96 -2.60
CA TYR A 17 -30.93 -8.77 -3.26
C TYR A 17 -30.43 -7.37 -2.85
N GLY A 18 -29.15 -7.05 -3.06
CA GLY A 18 -28.64 -5.67 -3.06
C GLY A 18 -28.80 -4.84 -1.77
N GLN A 19 -29.26 -5.43 -0.66
CA GLN A 19 -29.66 -4.67 0.54
C GLN A 19 -28.53 -4.38 1.53
N LEU A 20 -27.28 -4.76 1.23
CA LEU A 20 -26.13 -4.52 2.14
C LEU A 20 -24.93 -3.82 1.46
N PHE A 21 -25.11 -3.22 0.28
CA PHE A 21 -24.11 -2.32 -0.28
C PHE A 21 -24.21 -0.94 0.37
N HIS A 22 -23.85 -0.86 1.65
CA HIS A 22 -23.46 0.43 2.22
C HIS A 22 -22.26 0.93 1.39
N MET A 23 -22.35 2.13 0.81
CA MET A 23 -21.34 2.67 -0.12
C MET A 23 -19.90 2.56 0.42
N ARG A 24 -19.72 2.73 1.74
CA ARG A 24 -18.41 2.55 2.40
C ARG A 24 -17.89 1.12 2.36
N CYS A 25 -18.78 0.12 2.45
CA CYS A 25 -18.44 -1.29 2.34
C CYS A 25 -18.03 -1.64 0.90
N ALA A 26 -18.70 -1.06 -0.11
CA ALA A 26 -18.36 -1.24 -1.52
C ALA A 26 -16.93 -0.78 -1.83
N VAL A 27 -16.58 0.43 -1.37
CA VAL A 27 -15.25 1.02 -1.56
C VAL A 27 -14.19 0.17 -0.85
N ASN A 28 -14.46 -0.28 0.38
CA ASN A 28 -13.55 -1.18 1.09
C ASN A 28 -13.30 -2.50 0.34
N LEU A 29 -14.32 -3.07 -0.30
CA LEU A 29 -14.17 -4.31 -1.07
C LEU A 29 -13.33 -4.09 -2.33
N ILE A 30 -13.61 -3.04 -3.10
CA ILE A 30 -12.85 -2.71 -4.32
C ILE A 30 -11.38 -2.43 -4.00
N VAL A 31 -11.12 -1.63 -2.95
CA VAL A 31 -9.75 -1.31 -2.53
C VAL A 31 -9.02 -2.56 -2.05
N LYS A 32 -9.69 -3.45 -1.29
CA LYS A 32 -9.08 -4.72 -0.86
C LYS A 32 -8.70 -5.60 -2.05
N SER A 33 -9.61 -5.80 -3.00
CA SER A 33 -9.29 -6.56 -4.22
C SER A 33 -8.16 -5.91 -5.03
N GLY A 34 -8.08 -4.58 -5.07
CA GLY A 34 -6.96 -3.87 -5.68
C GLY A 34 -5.64 -4.10 -4.93
N LEU A 35 -5.66 -4.06 -3.59
CA LEU A 35 -4.48 -4.30 -2.74
C LEU A 35 -3.97 -5.74 -2.87
N GLU A 36 -4.85 -6.73 -3.03
CA GLU A 36 -4.48 -8.13 -3.28
C GLU A 36 -3.65 -8.28 -4.58
N VAL A 37 -3.98 -7.52 -5.62
CA VAL A 37 -3.26 -7.56 -6.90
C VAL A 37 -1.81 -7.06 -6.77
N ILE A 38 -1.58 -6.10 -5.87
CA ILE A 38 -0.28 -5.42 -5.70
C ILE A 38 0.43 -5.85 -4.40
N GLU A 39 -0.06 -6.91 -3.76
CA GLU A 39 0.31 -7.27 -2.38
C GLU A 39 1.81 -7.47 -2.20
N CYS A 40 2.52 -8.07 -3.17
CA CYS A 40 3.95 -8.34 -3.00
C CYS A 40 4.79 -7.06 -3.01
N GLY A 41 4.43 -6.06 -3.83
CA GLY A 41 5.08 -4.75 -3.81
C GLY A 41 4.83 -4.05 -2.47
N VAL A 42 3.57 -4.13 -1.99
CA VAL A 42 3.18 -3.57 -0.70
C VAL A 42 3.90 -4.25 0.47
N GLU A 43 4.06 -5.57 0.48
CA GLU A 43 4.75 -6.29 1.56
C GLU A 43 6.24 -5.93 1.60
N LYS A 44 6.93 -5.80 0.45
CA LYS A 44 8.33 -5.36 0.44
C LYS A 44 8.51 -3.93 0.96
N ILE A 45 7.63 -3.02 0.55
CA ILE A 45 7.63 -1.65 1.09
C ILE A 45 7.36 -1.70 2.60
N ARG A 46 6.39 -2.51 3.04
CA ARG A 46 6.07 -2.72 4.45
C ARG A 46 7.26 -3.26 5.25
N GLU A 47 8.00 -4.24 4.74
CA GLU A 47 9.21 -4.76 5.38
C GLU A 47 10.30 -3.68 5.53
N SER A 48 10.45 -2.84 4.51
CA SER A 48 11.33 -1.68 4.57
C SER A 48 10.92 -0.66 5.63
N VAL A 49 9.64 -0.31 5.65
CA VAL A 49 9.08 0.60 6.66
C VAL A 49 9.27 0.02 8.05
N ALA A 50 8.92 -1.25 8.25
CA ALA A 50 9.07 -1.95 9.52
C ALA A 50 10.52 -1.93 10.01
N PHE A 51 11.50 -2.11 9.12
CA PHE A 51 12.92 -2.04 9.49
C PHE A 51 13.30 -0.68 10.09
N TRP A 52 12.88 0.42 9.45
CA TRP A 52 13.22 1.79 9.86
C TRP A 52 12.41 2.27 11.07
N THR A 53 11.17 1.81 11.22
CA THR A 53 10.32 2.16 12.37
C THR A 53 10.52 1.24 13.58
N ALA A 54 11.27 0.14 13.46
CA ALA A 54 11.43 -0.87 14.51
C ALA A 54 12.05 -0.33 15.80
N THR A 55 12.90 0.69 15.73
CA THR A 55 13.56 1.27 16.91
C THR A 55 13.63 2.80 16.81
N PRO A 56 13.61 3.53 17.93
CA PRO A 56 13.73 4.99 17.91
C PRO A 56 14.99 5.47 17.17
N LYS A 57 16.13 4.80 17.40
CA LYS A 57 17.40 5.12 16.76
C LYS A 57 17.36 5.00 15.23
N ARG A 58 16.70 3.97 14.69
CA ARG A 58 16.55 3.82 13.24
C ARG A 58 15.60 4.87 12.67
N MET A 59 14.54 5.18 13.40
CA MET A 59 13.58 6.19 12.99
C MET A 59 14.19 7.59 12.98
N GLU A 60 15.01 7.95 13.98
CA GLU A 60 15.78 9.20 13.99
C GLU A 60 16.73 9.30 12.79
N LYS A 61 17.47 8.22 12.46
CA LYS A 61 18.33 8.18 11.28
C LYS A 61 17.53 8.40 9.98
N PHE A 62 16.34 7.80 9.89
CA PHE A 62 15.48 7.98 8.72
C PHE A 62 15.02 9.44 8.61
N GLU A 63 14.51 10.00 9.70
CA GLU A 63 14.06 11.40 9.78
C GLU A 63 15.18 12.40 9.48
N GLU A 64 16.42 12.12 9.91
CA GLU A 64 17.59 12.94 9.58
C GLU A 64 17.91 12.86 8.08
N ALA A 65 17.93 11.67 7.51
CA ALA A 65 18.20 11.49 6.08
C ALA A 65 17.09 12.12 5.20
N ALA A 66 15.84 12.03 5.64
CA ALA A 66 14.69 12.64 4.99
C ALA A 66 14.77 14.17 5.02
N ARG A 67 15.08 14.78 6.17
CA ARG A 67 15.29 16.24 6.29
C ARG A 67 16.46 16.77 5.45
N GLN A 68 17.47 15.93 5.20
CA GLN A 68 18.60 16.32 4.34
C GLN A 68 18.27 16.25 2.85
N LEU A 69 17.26 15.49 2.45
CA LEU A 69 16.86 15.30 1.04
C LEU A 69 15.62 16.10 0.66
N SER A 70 14.69 16.29 1.60
CA SER A 70 13.45 17.03 1.42
C SER A 70 13.50 18.33 2.21
N LEU A 71 13.31 19.45 1.50
CA LEU A 71 13.24 20.78 2.11
C LEU A 71 12.03 20.93 3.05
N ASP A 72 10.96 20.17 2.80
CA ASP A 72 9.68 20.21 3.53
C ASP A 72 9.33 18.83 4.11
N TYR A 73 10.19 18.27 4.97
CA TYR A 73 9.87 17.04 5.69
C TYR A 73 8.69 17.27 6.67
N ASN A 74 7.49 16.91 6.24
CA ASN A 74 6.24 17.20 6.98
C ASN A 74 5.47 15.93 7.39
N LYS A 75 5.90 14.75 6.94
CA LYS A 75 5.19 13.48 7.21
C LYS A 75 6.16 12.41 7.70
N ARG A 76 5.82 11.78 8.82
CA ARG A 76 6.60 10.70 9.42
C ARG A 76 6.30 9.38 8.74
N LEU A 77 7.31 8.54 8.60
CA LEU A 77 7.12 7.15 8.20
C LEU A 77 6.37 6.37 9.30
N VAL A 78 5.30 5.70 8.92
CA VAL A 78 4.43 4.93 9.85
C VAL A 78 4.10 3.58 9.23
N LEU A 79 4.28 2.52 10.02
CA LEU A 79 3.90 1.16 9.61
C LEU A 79 2.38 1.01 9.54
N ASP A 80 1.88 0.32 8.53
CA ASP A 80 0.45 0.15 8.34
C ASP A 80 -0.20 -0.86 9.29
N CYS A 81 -1.53 -0.75 9.43
CA CYS A 81 -2.38 -1.78 10.00
C CYS A 81 -2.99 -2.61 8.85
N LYS A 82 -2.55 -3.86 8.67
CA LYS A 82 -2.95 -4.73 7.53
C LYS A 82 -4.46 -4.86 7.32
N THR A 83 -5.27 -4.72 8.39
CA THR A 83 -6.74 -4.82 8.32
C THR A 83 -7.44 -3.51 7.92
N ARG A 84 -6.71 -2.38 7.82
CA ARG A 84 -7.24 -1.04 7.54
C ARG A 84 -6.54 -0.41 6.34
N TRP A 85 -7.18 -0.45 5.17
CA TRP A 85 -6.62 0.09 3.93
C TRP A 85 -6.18 1.56 4.02
N ASN A 86 -6.87 2.40 4.81
CA ASN A 86 -6.47 3.80 5.03
C ASN A 86 -5.04 3.90 5.58
N SER A 87 -4.67 2.98 6.47
CA SER A 87 -3.33 2.92 7.06
C SER A 87 -2.29 2.49 6.03
N THR A 88 -2.63 1.51 5.18
CA THR A 88 -1.77 1.07 4.07
C THR A 88 -1.57 2.18 3.05
N TYR A 89 -2.63 2.91 2.72
CA TYR A 89 -2.56 4.09 1.86
C TYR A 89 -1.62 5.16 2.42
N LEU A 90 -1.75 5.48 3.72
CA LEU A 90 -0.86 6.46 4.35
C LEU A 90 0.60 6.01 4.33
N MET A 91 0.88 4.76 4.70
CA MET A 91 2.23 4.18 4.64
C MET A 91 2.82 4.29 3.22
N LEU A 92 2.07 3.86 2.21
CA LEU A 92 2.52 3.92 0.81
C LEU A 92 2.72 5.36 0.35
N SER A 93 1.81 6.27 0.70
CA SER A 93 1.91 7.68 0.30
C SER A 93 3.16 8.36 0.84
N VAL A 94 3.57 8.06 2.07
CA VAL A 94 4.81 8.60 2.64
C VAL A 94 6.01 7.88 2.05
N ALA A 95 5.99 6.54 1.99
CA ALA A 95 7.11 5.76 1.49
C ALA A 95 7.46 6.09 0.02
N LEU A 96 6.46 6.33 -0.82
CA LEU A 96 6.66 6.73 -2.23
C LEU A 96 7.25 8.13 -2.36
N ASN A 97 6.88 9.07 -1.48
CA ASN A 97 7.48 10.41 -1.46
C ASN A 97 8.93 10.37 -0.97
N ASP A 98 9.23 9.50 0.00
CA ASP A 98 10.56 9.35 0.59
C ASP A 98 11.42 8.28 -0.10
N LYS A 99 11.07 7.87 -1.33
CA LYS A 99 11.75 6.78 -2.07
C LYS A 99 13.27 6.97 -2.12
N ASP A 100 13.74 8.18 -2.40
CA ASP A 100 15.18 8.52 -2.46
C ASP A 100 15.88 8.38 -1.10
N VAL A 101 15.15 8.57 0.00
CA VAL A 101 15.66 8.39 1.37
C VAL A 101 16.03 6.93 1.61
N PHE A 102 15.18 5.99 1.19
CA PHE A 102 15.45 4.56 1.31
C PHE A 102 16.71 4.16 0.52
N TYR A 103 16.88 4.66 -0.69
CA TYR A 103 18.08 4.40 -1.50
C TYR A 103 19.36 4.94 -0.84
N ARG A 104 19.32 6.19 -0.35
CA ARG A 104 20.46 6.79 0.34
C ARG A 104 20.83 6.03 1.61
N LEU A 105 19.84 5.60 2.38
CA LEU A 105 20.06 4.85 3.60
C LEU A 105 20.58 3.43 3.36
N LYS A 106 20.21 2.79 2.24
CA LYS A 106 20.79 1.50 1.83
C LYS A 106 22.30 1.54 1.70
N GLN A 107 22.85 2.67 1.25
CA GLN A 107 24.30 2.85 1.12
C GLN A 107 24.99 3.07 2.48
N ARG A 108 24.25 3.51 3.51
CA ARG A 108 24.78 3.94 4.81
C ARG A 108 24.57 2.92 5.94
N GLU A 109 23.54 2.07 5.83
CA GLU A 109 23.17 1.11 6.87
C GLU A 109 23.31 -0.32 6.35
N SER A 110 24.41 -0.98 6.71
CA SER A 110 24.72 -2.34 6.26
C SER A 110 23.71 -3.39 6.73
N GLN A 111 23.00 -3.11 7.82
CA GLN A 111 21.92 -3.97 8.32
C GLN A 111 20.63 -3.88 7.49
N TYR A 112 20.45 -2.82 6.71
CA TYR A 112 19.25 -2.62 5.91
C TYR A 112 19.30 -3.47 4.64
N ARG A 113 18.62 -4.62 4.67
CA ARG A 113 18.63 -5.60 3.56
C ARG A 113 17.36 -5.58 2.70
N SER A 114 16.26 -5.05 3.21
CA SER A 114 14.91 -5.14 2.63
C SER A 114 14.54 -4.01 1.66
N LEU A 115 15.51 -3.37 0.98
CA LEU A 115 15.23 -2.28 0.04
C LEU A 115 14.31 -2.77 -1.10
N PRO A 116 13.17 -2.10 -1.39
CA PRO A 116 12.31 -2.46 -2.50
C PRO A 116 12.98 -2.11 -3.83
N GLU A 117 12.81 -2.95 -4.84
CA GLU A 117 13.31 -2.71 -6.20
C GLU A 117 12.43 -1.70 -6.93
N GLU A 118 12.93 -1.13 -8.04
CA GLU A 118 12.16 -0.21 -8.89
C GLU A 118 10.76 -0.72 -9.25
N LYS A 119 10.64 -2.00 -9.62
CA LYS A 119 9.37 -2.65 -9.94
C LYS A 119 8.38 -2.70 -8.77
N ASP A 120 8.88 -2.74 -7.53
CA ASP A 120 8.05 -2.83 -6.33
C ASP A 120 7.40 -1.47 -6.03
N TRP A 121 8.08 -0.37 -6.39
CA TRP A 121 7.55 0.99 -6.30
C TRP A 121 6.50 1.30 -7.37
N GLU A 122 6.52 0.58 -8.51
CA GLU A 122 5.50 0.72 -9.55
C GLU A 122 4.16 0.11 -9.15
N LEU A 123 4.10 -0.66 -8.05
CA LEU A 123 2.89 -1.30 -7.52
C LEU A 123 2.07 -1.99 -8.63
N LYS A 124 2.76 -2.69 -9.54
CA LYS A 124 2.12 -3.46 -10.61
C LYS A 124 1.68 -4.82 -10.09
N LYS A 125 0.75 -5.45 -10.82
CA LYS A 125 0.27 -6.81 -10.52
C LYS A 125 1.45 -7.76 -10.37
N CYS A 126 1.50 -8.50 -9.27
CA CYS A 126 2.41 -9.64 -9.17
C CYS A 126 1.96 -10.69 -10.17
N VAL A 127 2.66 -10.80 -11.30
CA VAL A 127 2.53 -11.97 -12.17
C VAL A 127 3.37 -13.05 -11.51
N ILE A 128 2.70 -13.95 -10.79
CA ILE A 128 3.31 -15.21 -10.37
C ILE A 128 3.41 -16.04 -11.66
N ASN A 129 4.64 -16.20 -12.17
CA ASN A 129 4.93 -17.15 -13.26
C ASN A 129 4.91 -18.59 -12.72
#